data_AF-A0A968HPM0-F1
#
_entry.id   AF-A0A968HPM0-F1
#
_cell.length_a   1.000
_cell.length_b   1.000
_cell.length_c   1.000
_cell.angle_alpha   90.00
_cell.angle_beta   90.00
_cell.angle_gamma   90.00
#
_symmetry.space_group_name_H-M   'P 1'
#
loop_
_entity.id
_entity.type
_entity.pdbx_description
1 polymer ?
#
loop_
_entity_poly.entity_id
_entity_poly.type
_entity_poly.pdbx_seq_one_letter_code
_entity_poly.pdbx_strand_id
1 'polypeptide(L)'
;MGGAESAERRRLTDAGYEFADQQEAMFGRLLRRRFLWFAWFVLVLALLTMSGNIVALFSGESERWTATGPRISWVLYLLTAAAGAGVLIWSIARVHNSRGEYRLVLATLDRVMVWLGGLELLGMVLFIESAERVLSNEAAAEEIRLLQQSESFAGFGGAFLIACLFLPWRFEDSARTLIKVLVWFIGFSVLYNWGEWGRMVMYPVLLLMLATPGLMIANWRYGKYQGRFDFELVSSGYRRMQQELVDARRLHDMLFPAAIEDGVASVVYRYEPMQQIGGDFVFVHRERRDDGGGAIVAVIIDVTGHGITAALAVNRLHGELEREIGMDPGLRPRR
;
A
#
# COMPACT_ATOMS: atom_id res chain seq x y z
N MET A 1 27.59 22.98 -18.30
CA MET A 1 27.44 22.20 -17.07
C MET A 1 26.00 22.12 -16.55
N GLY A 2 25.17 23.17 -16.60
CA GLY A 2 23.78 23.11 -16.06
C GLY A 2 22.80 22.14 -16.73
N GLY A 3 23.06 21.66 -17.95
CA GLY A 3 22.18 20.70 -18.64
C GLY A 3 22.19 19.29 -18.04
N ALA A 4 23.36 18.80 -17.61
CA ALA A 4 23.51 17.45 -17.06
C ALA A 4 22.83 17.32 -15.69
N GLU A 5 22.98 18.32 -14.83
CA GLU A 5 22.38 18.37 -13.49
C GLU A 5 20.84 18.42 -13.56
N SER A 6 20.29 19.09 -14.57
CA SER A 6 18.84 19.14 -14.80
C SER A 6 18.25 17.82 -15.30
N ALA A 7 19.02 17.07 -16.10
CA ALA A 7 18.62 15.75 -16.60
C ALA A 7 18.66 14.69 -15.49
N GLU A 8 19.67 14.76 -14.62
CA GLU A 8 19.82 13.86 -13.47
C GLU A 8 18.71 14.07 -12.43
N ARG A 9 18.38 15.33 -12.10
CA ARG A 9 17.24 15.63 -11.21
C ARG A 9 15.92 15.08 -11.76
N ARG A 10 15.67 15.21 -13.07
CA ARG A 10 14.45 14.65 -13.70
C ARG A 10 14.38 13.12 -13.59
N ARG A 11 15.49 12.42 -13.82
CA ARG A 11 15.55 10.96 -13.69
C ARG A 11 15.29 10.50 -12.26
N LEU A 12 15.84 11.20 -11.28
CA LEU A 12 15.61 10.88 -9.86
C LEU A 12 14.13 11.09 -9.47
N THR A 13 13.48 12.15 -9.97
CA THR A 13 12.05 12.35 -9.75
C THR A 13 11.21 11.30 -10.45
N ASP A 14 11.51 10.94 -11.70
CA ASP A 14 10.74 9.95 -12.47
C ASP A 14 10.82 8.56 -11.83
N ALA A 15 12.01 8.15 -11.36
CA ALA A 15 12.18 6.92 -10.60
C ALA A 15 11.35 6.96 -9.31
N GLY A 16 11.39 8.07 -8.57
CA GLY A 16 10.56 8.28 -7.38
C GLY A 16 9.05 8.12 -7.63
N TYR A 17 8.56 8.63 -8.76
CA TYR A 17 7.15 8.48 -9.18
C TYR A 17 6.81 7.03 -9.53
N GLU A 18 7.66 6.35 -10.32
CA GLU A 18 7.44 4.95 -10.68
C GLU A 18 7.40 4.05 -9.43
N PHE A 19 8.24 4.34 -8.44
CA PHE A 19 8.22 3.64 -7.14
C PHE A 19 6.93 3.90 -6.36
N ALA A 20 6.47 5.15 -6.31
CA ALA A 20 5.22 5.50 -5.63
C ALA A 20 4.01 4.79 -6.29
N ASP A 21 3.97 4.72 -7.61
CA ASP A 21 2.90 4.06 -8.37
C ASP A 21 2.89 2.54 -8.14
N GLN A 22 4.06 1.89 -8.14
CA GLN A 22 4.17 0.46 -7.84
C GLN A 22 3.72 0.15 -6.41
N GLN A 23 4.09 1.01 -5.47
CA GLN A 23 3.67 0.90 -4.07
C GLN A 23 2.15 1.07 -3.93
N GLU A 24 1.56 2.09 -4.56
CA GLU A 24 0.11 2.34 -4.55
C GLU A 24 -0.65 1.17 -5.17
N ALA A 25 -0.17 0.61 -6.29
CA ALA A 25 -0.78 -0.55 -6.94
C ALA A 25 -0.75 -1.80 -6.05
N MET A 26 0.36 -2.04 -5.34
CA MET A 26 0.46 -3.17 -4.43
C MET A 26 -0.46 -3.01 -3.21
N PHE A 27 -0.46 -1.85 -2.58
CA PHE A 27 -1.39 -1.55 -1.48
C PHE A 27 -2.84 -1.65 -1.94
N GLY A 28 -3.15 -1.19 -3.15
CA GLY A 28 -4.47 -1.33 -3.77
C GLY A 28 -4.93 -2.79 -3.87
N ARG A 29 -4.05 -3.71 -4.31
CA ARG A 29 -4.36 -5.15 -4.35
C ARG A 29 -4.61 -5.75 -2.97
N LEU A 30 -3.78 -5.40 -1.99
CA LEU A 30 -3.89 -5.93 -0.63
C LEU A 30 -5.14 -5.38 0.07
N LEU A 31 -5.39 -4.07 -0.07
CA LEU A 31 -6.58 -3.39 0.45
C LEU A 31 -7.84 -3.98 -0.19
N ARG A 32 -7.88 -4.18 -1.50
CA ARG A 32 -9.00 -4.85 -2.20
C ARG A 32 -9.31 -6.21 -1.62
N ARG A 33 -8.30 -7.08 -1.46
CA ARG A 33 -8.51 -8.43 -0.90
C ARG A 33 -9.05 -8.37 0.52
N ARG A 34 -8.47 -7.52 1.38
CA ARG A 34 -8.91 -7.36 2.78
C ARG A 34 -10.30 -6.74 2.88
N PHE A 35 -10.61 -5.77 2.03
CA PHE A 35 -11.93 -5.17 1.91
C PHE A 35 -13.00 -6.18 1.55
N LEU A 36 -12.75 -7.04 0.55
CA LEU A 36 -13.71 -8.07 0.18
C LEU A 36 -13.96 -9.06 1.33
N TRP A 37 -12.91 -9.47 2.05
CA TRP A 37 -13.06 -10.30 3.26
C TRP A 37 -13.88 -9.62 4.35
N PHE A 38 -13.58 -8.35 4.64
CA PHE A 38 -14.33 -7.54 5.58
C PHE A 38 -15.81 -7.42 5.18
N ALA A 39 -16.09 -7.04 3.93
CA ALA A 39 -17.45 -6.82 3.46
C ALA A 39 -18.27 -8.12 3.47
N TRP A 40 -17.67 -9.25 3.08
CA TRP A 40 -18.32 -10.57 3.21
C TRP A 40 -18.59 -10.96 4.66
N PHE A 41 -17.62 -10.75 5.55
CA PHE A 41 -17.77 -11.07 6.96
C PHE A 41 -18.91 -10.26 7.60
N VAL A 42 -18.95 -8.95 7.36
CA VAL A 42 -20.03 -8.08 7.86
C VAL A 42 -21.37 -8.43 7.21
N LEU A 43 -21.39 -8.80 5.92
CA LEU A 43 -22.61 -9.24 5.25
C LEU A 43 -23.17 -10.53 5.87
N VAL A 44 -22.32 -11.52 6.15
CA VAL A 44 -22.73 -12.76 6.83
C VAL A 44 -23.27 -12.45 8.22
N LEU A 45 -22.60 -11.59 8.98
CA LEU A 45 -23.07 -11.18 10.31
C LEU A 45 -24.43 -10.47 10.22
N ALA A 46 -24.60 -9.54 9.27
CA ALA A 46 -25.86 -8.84 9.05
C ALA A 46 -26.99 -9.80 8.65
N LEU A 47 -26.72 -10.79 7.79
CA LEU A 47 -27.69 -11.82 7.41
C LEU A 47 -28.08 -12.72 8.59
N LEU A 48 -27.12 -13.06 9.45
CA LEU A 48 -27.39 -13.81 10.69
C LEU A 48 -28.30 -13.02 11.63
N THR A 49 -27.98 -11.74 11.89
CA THR A 49 -28.85 -10.85 12.68
C THR A 49 -30.24 -10.72 12.06
N MET A 50 -30.32 -10.54 10.74
CA MET A 50 -31.60 -10.46 10.02
C MET A 50 -32.41 -11.75 10.16
N SER A 51 -31.77 -12.91 10.08
CA SER A 51 -32.44 -14.21 10.29
C SER A 51 -32.99 -14.37 11.71
N GLY A 52 -32.25 -13.93 12.73
CA GLY A 52 -32.72 -13.90 14.12
C GLY A 52 -33.97 -13.02 14.28
N ASN A 53 -33.97 -11.84 13.67
CA ASN A 53 -35.12 -10.93 13.70
C ASN A 53 -36.34 -11.48 12.97
N ILE A 54 -36.14 -12.22 11.86
CA ILE A 54 -37.22 -12.91 11.15
C ILE A 54 -37.81 -14.01 12.04
N VAL A 55 -36.97 -14.84 12.67
CA VAL A 55 -37.44 -15.89 13.59
C VAL A 55 -38.23 -15.28 14.75
N ALA A 56 -37.72 -14.21 15.37
CA ALA A 56 -38.40 -13.49 16.44
C ALA A 56 -39.77 -12.93 16.00
N LEU A 57 -39.87 -12.44 14.77
CA LEU A 57 -41.13 -11.94 14.20
C LEU A 57 -42.19 -13.05 14.07
N PHE A 58 -41.79 -14.28 13.72
CA PHE A 58 -42.70 -15.41 13.46
C PHE A 58 -42.93 -16.35 14.65
N SER A 59 -42.01 -16.44 15.61
CA SER A 59 -42.07 -17.43 16.69
C SER A 59 -43.18 -17.18 17.72
N GLY A 60 -43.85 -16.03 17.67
CA GLY A 60 -44.79 -15.62 18.71
C GLY A 60 -44.14 -15.36 20.07
N GLU A 61 -42.81 -15.59 20.23
CA GLU A 61 -42.06 -15.02 21.36
C GLU A 61 -42.02 -13.50 21.29
N SER A 62 -42.30 -12.94 20.11
CA SER A 62 -42.70 -11.55 20.00
C SER A 62 -43.81 -11.26 21.02
N GLU A 63 -44.83 -12.09 21.32
CA GLU A 63 -45.80 -11.78 22.39
C GLU A 63 -45.21 -11.58 23.81
N ARG A 64 -44.07 -12.21 24.12
CA ARG A 64 -43.33 -11.97 25.38
C ARG A 64 -42.42 -10.72 25.30
N TRP A 65 -41.97 -10.36 24.11
CA TRP A 65 -41.16 -9.17 23.80
C TRP A 65 -41.96 -8.04 23.09
N THR A 66 -43.28 -8.14 22.93
CA THR A 66 -44.20 -7.20 22.25
C THR A 66 -45.11 -6.51 23.23
N ALA A 67 -45.00 -6.85 24.52
CA ALA A 67 -45.13 -5.84 25.56
C ALA A 67 -44.21 -4.63 25.29
N THR A 68 -43.18 -4.78 24.44
CA THR A 68 -42.15 -3.79 24.14
C THR A 68 -42.03 -3.39 22.64
N GLY A 69 -42.95 -3.75 21.73
CA GLY A 69 -42.95 -3.10 20.40
C GLY A 69 -43.89 -3.66 19.33
N PRO A 70 -44.47 -2.82 18.44
CA PRO A 70 -45.35 -3.25 17.37
C PRO A 70 -44.61 -3.96 16.24
N ARG A 71 -45.29 -4.90 15.57
CA ARG A 71 -44.76 -5.62 14.37
C ARG A 71 -44.21 -4.68 13.29
N ILE A 72 -44.74 -3.45 13.20
CA ILE A 72 -44.27 -2.46 12.24
C ILE A 72 -42.83 -2.00 12.53
N SER A 73 -42.41 -1.88 13.79
CA SER A 73 -41.04 -1.51 14.16
C SER A 73 -40.04 -2.54 13.65
N TRP A 74 -40.36 -3.82 13.84
CA TRP A 74 -39.54 -4.93 13.36
C TRP A 74 -39.43 -4.98 11.84
N VAL A 75 -40.54 -4.72 11.13
CA VAL A 75 -40.54 -4.64 9.66
C VAL A 75 -39.65 -3.48 9.19
N LEU A 76 -39.77 -2.30 9.79
CA LEU A 76 -38.94 -1.14 9.44
C LEU A 76 -37.46 -1.43 9.71
N TYR A 77 -37.14 -2.06 10.85
CA TYR A 77 -35.78 -2.47 11.17
C TYR A 77 -35.22 -3.47 10.14
N LEU A 78 -36.00 -4.50 9.76
CA LEU A 78 -35.63 -5.45 8.72
C LEU A 78 -35.38 -4.77 7.37
N LEU A 79 -36.18 -3.76 7.00
CA LEU A 79 -35.96 -2.99 5.78
C LEU A 79 -34.63 -2.22 5.83
N THR A 80 -34.28 -1.62 6.97
CA THR A 80 -32.97 -0.94 7.12
C THR A 80 -31.80 -1.92 7.10
N ALA A 81 -31.94 -3.09 7.71
CA ALA A 81 -30.93 -4.15 7.65
C ALA A 81 -30.74 -4.68 6.21
N ALA A 82 -31.84 -4.89 5.47
CA ALA A 82 -31.82 -5.29 4.07
C ALA A 82 -31.16 -4.22 3.19
N ALA A 83 -31.42 -2.93 3.45
CA ALA A 83 -30.74 -1.83 2.78
C ALA A 83 -29.23 -1.85 3.07
N GLY A 84 -28.82 -2.10 4.32
CA GLY A 84 -27.42 -2.24 4.71
C GLY A 84 -26.73 -3.41 3.99
N ALA A 85 -27.39 -4.56 3.90
CA ALA A 85 -26.93 -5.70 3.11
C ALA A 85 -26.80 -5.34 1.61
N GLY A 86 -27.74 -4.58 1.07
CA GLY A 86 -27.69 -4.04 -0.29
C GLY A 86 -26.46 -3.15 -0.54
N VAL A 87 -26.13 -2.25 0.40
CA VAL A 87 -24.92 -1.41 0.36
C VAL A 87 -23.66 -2.28 0.35
N LEU A 88 -23.61 -3.33 1.18
CA LEU A 88 -22.48 -4.26 1.22
C LEU A 88 -22.33 -5.04 -0.10
N ILE A 89 -23.41 -5.60 -0.65
CA ILE A 89 -23.40 -6.31 -1.94
C ILE A 89 -22.93 -5.38 -3.06
N TRP A 90 -23.48 -4.16 -3.12
CA TRP A 90 -23.04 -3.14 -4.08
C TRP A 90 -21.55 -2.84 -3.95
N SER A 91 -21.04 -2.70 -2.72
CA SER A 91 -19.63 -2.42 -2.48
C SER A 91 -18.71 -3.57 -2.89
N ILE A 92 -19.14 -4.81 -2.64
CA ILE A 92 -18.44 -6.02 -3.07
C ILE A 92 -18.36 -6.05 -4.59
N ALA A 93 -19.48 -5.87 -5.29
CA ALA A 93 -19.51 -5.84 -6.75
C ALA A 93 -18.61 -4.73 -7.31
N ARG A 94 -18.68 -3.52 -6.72
CA ARG A 94 -17.89 -2.37 -7.16
C ARG A 94 -16.39 -2.58 -6.95
N VAL A 95 -15.96 -3.08 -5.78
CA VAL A 95 -14.55 -3.33 -5.48
C VAL A 95 -14.03 -4.58 -6.21
N HIS A 96 -14.87 -5.58 -6.43
CA HIS A 96 -14.51 -6.73 -7.25
C HIS A 96 -14.18 -6.32 -8.68
N ASN A 97 -14.96 -5.40 -9.26
CA ASN A 97 -14.74 -4.89 -10.61
C ASN A 97 -13.63 -3.83 -10.71
N SER A 98 -13.16 -3.30 -9.58
CA SER A 98 -12.03 -2.37 -9.58
C SER A 98 -10.72 -3.09 -9.94
N ARG A 99 -9.91 -2.49 -10.81
CA ARG A 99 -8.58 -3.01 -11.20
C ARG A 99 -7.53 -2.90 -10.09
N GLY A 100 -7.95 -2.82 -8.83
CA GLY A 100 -7.06 -2.61 -7.68
C GLY A 100 -6.65 -1.15 -7.48
N GLU A 101 -7.41 -0.19 -8.01
CA GLU A 101 -7.17 1.24 -7.78
C GLU A 101 -7.38 1.58 -6.29
N TYR A 102 -6.29 1.92 -5.60
CA TYR A 102 -6.28 2.19 -4.16
C TYR A 102 -7.33 3.25 -3.75
N ARG A 103 -7.36 4.39 -4.46
CA ARG A 103 -8.27 5.51 -4.17
C ARG A 103 -9.74 5.12 -4.31
N LEU A 104 -10.09 4.29 -5.28
CA LEU A 104 -11.46 3.86 -5.50
C LEU A 104 -11.93 2.92 -4.39
N VAL A 105 -11.08 1.98 -3.96
CA VAL A 105 -11.39 1.07 -2.85
C VAL A 105 -11.56 1.85 -1.55
N LEU A 106 -10.67 2.80 -1.27
CA LEU A 106 -10.74 3.64 -0.08
C LEU A 106 -11.98 4.54 -0.06
N ALA A 107 -12.31 5.18 -1.19
CA ALA A 107 -13.52 5.99 -1.31
C ALA A 107 -14.80 5.14 -1.19
N THR A 108 -14.77 3.89 -1.66
CA THR A 108 -15.89 2.96 -1.50
C THR A 108 -16.05 2.55 -0.04
N LEU A 109 -14.95 2.24 0.65
CA LEU A 109 -14.95 1.93 2.07
C LEU A 109 -15.51 3.09 2.91
N ASP A 110 -15.02 4.31 2.70
CA ASP A 110 -15.50 5.51 3.40
C ASP A 110 -17.01 5.69 3.23
N ARG A 111 -17.52 5.56 1.99
CA ARG A 111 -18.96 5.62 1.72
C ARG A 111 -19.72 4.51 2.42
N VAL A 112 -19.27 3.27 2.32
CA VAL A 112 -19.93 2.12 2.96
C VAL A 112 -20.05 2.34 4.47
N MET A 113 -18.98 2.81 5.12
CA MET A 113 -19.00 3.10 6.55
C MET A 113 -20.01 4.19 6.91
N VAL A 114 -20.04 5.27 6.13
CA VAL A 114 -21.01 6.36 6.35
C VAL A 114 -22.43 5.90 6.11
N TRP A 115 -22.69 5.15 5.04
CA TRP A 115 -24.02 4.62 4.73
C TRP A 115 -24.49 3.60 5.77
N LEU A 116 -23.62 2.68 6.22
CA LEU A 116 -23.97 1.73 7.27
C LEU A 116 -24.28 2.45 8.59
N GLY A 117 -23.46 3.43 8.99
CA GLY A 117 -23.74 4.23 10.19
C GLY A 117 -25.04 5.03 10.07
N GLY A 118 -25.30 5.63 8.90
CA GLY A 118 -26.54 6.37 8.64
C GLY A 118 -27.79 5.48 8.61
N LEU A 119 -27.71 4.29 8.01
CA LEU A 119 -28.80 3.32 7.97
C LEU A 119 -29.10 2.73 9.35
N GLU A 120 -28.06 2.50 10.16
CA GLU A 120 -28.22 2.05 11.55
C GLU A 120 -28.94 3.10 12.39
N LEU A 121 -28.56 4.37 12.27
CA LEU A 121 -29.25 5.48 12.93
C LEU A 121 -30.70 5.63 12.45
N LEU A 122 -30.95 5.47 11.15
CA LEU A 122 -32.30 5.51 10.59
C LEU A 122 -33.17 4.35 11.10
N GLY A 123 -32.62 3.14 11.16
CA GLY A 123 -33.31 1.97 11.70
C GLY A 123 -33.70 2.19 13.16
N MET A 124 -32.78 2.74 13.95
CA MET A 124 -33.01 3.12 15.33
C MET A 124 -34.12 4.17 15.49
N VAL A 125 -34.08 5.26 14.70
CA VAL A 125 -35.14 6.29 14.66
C VAL A 125 -36.51 5.67 14.44
N LEU A 126 -36.62 4.91 13.34
CA LEU A 126 -37.89 4.33 12.92
C LEU A 126 -38.42 3.35 13.96
N PHE A 127 -37.52 2.60 14.61
CA PHE A 127 -37.87 1.67 15.67
C PHE A 127 -38.39 2.40 16.91
N ILE A 128 -37.69 3.41 17.41
CA ILE A 128 -38.10 4.18 18.60
C ILE A 128 -39.44 4.88 18.36
N GLU A 129 -39.59 5.61 17.25
CA GLU A 129 -40.82 6.36 16.96
C GLU A 129 -42.03 5.44 16.80
N SER A 130 -41.85 4.27 16.20
CA SER A 130 -42.93 3.29 16.09
C SER A 130 -43.26 2.61 17.42
N ALA A 131 -42.28 2.38 18.28
CA ALA A 131 -42.50 1.83 19.63
C ALA A 131 -43.27 2.81 20.52
N GLU A 132 -42.87 4.08 20.56
CA GLU A 132 -43.54 5.14 21.35
C GLU A 132 -45.00 5.32 20.96
N ARG A 133 -45.34 5.21 19.67
CA ARG A 133 -46.74 5.34 19.21
C ARG A 133 -47.67 4.22 19.70
N VAL A 134 -47.12 3.07 20.05
CA VAL A 134 -47.91 1.89 20.44
C VAL A 134 -47.90 1.65 21.94
N LEU A 135 -46.85 2.08 22.63
CA LEU A 135 -46.72 1.91 24.07
C LEU A 135 -47.35 3.08 24.81
N SER A 136 -48.40 2.80 25.57
CA SER A 136 -49.02 3.78 26.47
C SER A 136 -48.22 4.03 27.75
N ASN A 137 -47.25 3.16 28.07
CA ASN A 137 -46.43 3.26 29.27
C ASN A 137 -45.08 3.91 28.94
N GLU A 138 -44.87 5.14 29.43
CA GLU A 138 -43.63 5.90 29.25
C GLU A 138 -42.39 5.16 29.76
N ALA A 139 -42.49 4.44 30.88
CA ALA A 139 -41.36 3.70 31.44
C ALA A 139 -40.90 2.55 30.53
N ALA A 140 -41.84 1.87 29.87
CA ALA A 140 -41.53 0.79 28.94
C ALA A 140 -40.93 1.34 27.63
N ALA A 141 -41.47 2.46 27.12
CA ALA A 141 -40.92 3.14 25.95
C ALA A 141 -39.46 3.58 26.18
N GLU A 142 -39.17 4.07 27.38
CA GLU A 142 -37.83 4.51 27.77
C GLU A 142 -36.82 3.37 27.88
N GLU A 143 -37.22 2.22 28.43
CA GLU A 143 -36.36 1.03 28.50
C GLU A 143 -35.97 0.53 27.09
N ILE A 144 -36.94 0.46 26.17
CA ILE A 144 -36.70 0.07 24.78
C ILE A 144 -35.77 1.06 24.09
N ARG A 145 -35.99 2.36 24.30
CA ARG A 145 -35.15 3.40 23.74
C ARG A 145 -33.71 3.23 24.16
N LEU A 146 -33.45 2.97 25.44
CA LEU A 146 -32.10 2.74 25.96
C LEU A 146 -31.46 1.47 25.38
N LEU A 147 -32.22 0.38 25.31
CA LEU A 147 -31.76 -0.89 24.72
C LEU A 147 -31.38 -0.68 23.25
N GLN A 148 -32.29 -0.12 22.44
CA GLN A 148 -32.06 0.10 21.02
C GLN A 148 -30.88 1.05 20.77
N GLN A 149 -30.77 2.13 21.56
CA GLN A 149 -29.63 3.05 21.47
C GLN A 149 -28.30 2.35 21.77
N SER A 150 -28.28 1.47 22.77
CA SER A 150 -27.09 0.68 23.11
C SER A 150 -26.71 -0.33 22.03
N GLU A 151 -27.70 -0.98 21.40
CA GLU A 151 -27.48 -1.96 20.33
C GLU A 151 -26.93 -1.31 19.06
N SER A 152 -27.56 -0.23 18.58
CA SER A 152 -27.10 0.47 17.37
C SER A 152 -25.72 1.09 17.55
N PHE A 153 -25.45 1.59 18.76
CA PHE A 153 -24.13 2.05 19.15
C PHE A 153 -23.08 0.93 19.11
N ALA A 154 -23.36 -0.21 19.74
CA ALA A 154 -22.47 -1.36 19.78
C ALA A 154 -22.27 -1.98 18.38
N GLY A 155 -23.33 -2.04 17.59
CA GLY A 155 -23.33 -2.53 16.21
C GLY A 155 -22.41 -1.71 15.32
N PHE A 156 -22.60 -0.38 15.31
CA PHE A 156 -21.74 0.50 14.50
C PHE A 156 -20.30 0.52 15.02
N GLY A 157 -20.09 0.73 16.32
CA GLY A 157 -18.75 0.80 16.91
C GLY A 157 -17.99 -0.53 16.75
N GLY A 158 -18.68 -1.67 16.87
CA GLY A 158 -18.15 -2.99 16.58
C GLY A 158 -17.76 -3.16 15.11
N ALA A 159 -18.63 -2.77 14.17
CA ALA A 159 -18.34 -2.81 12.74
C ALA A 159 -17.13 -1.94 12.37
N PHE A 160 -17.01 -0.74 12.95
CA PHE A 160 -15.87 0.15 12.75
C PHE A 160 -14.57 -0.43 13.33
N LEU A 161 -14.63 -1.03 14.52
CA LEU A 161 -13.50 -1.72 15.14
C LEU A 161 -13.04 -2.90 14.26
N ILE A 162 -13.98 -3.72 13.78
CA ILE A 162 -13.70 -4.83 12.86
C ILE A 162 -13.06 -4.31 11.57
N ALA A 163 -13.54 -3.20 11.02
CA ALA A 163 -12.92 -2.58 9.86
C ALA A 163 -11.48 -2.14 10.13
N CYS A 164 -11.21 -1.50 11.27
CA CYS A 164 -9.85 -1.16 11.67
C CYS A 164 -8.94 -2.39 11.83
N LEU A 165 -9.50 -3.53 12.26
CA LEU A 165 -8.77 -4.78 12.38
C LEU A 165 -8.51 -5.45 11.03
N PHE A 166 -9.41 -5.35 10.06
CA PHE A 166 -9.23 -6.01 8.76
C PHE A 166 -8.49 -5.15 7.75
N LEU A 167 -8.64 -3.83 7.80
CA LEU A 167 -8.27 -2.93 6.72
C LEU A 167 -6.96 -2.18 7.03
N PRO A 168 -5.97 -2.24 6.12
CA PRO A 168 -4.72 -1.51 6.25
C PRO A 168 -4.86 -0.07 5.70
N TRP A 169 -5.77 0.71 6.27
CA TRP A 169 -5.91 2.13 5.94
C TRP A 169 -4.98 3.03 6.76
N ARG A 170 -4.73 4.25 6.27
CA ARG A 170 -3.97 5.27 7.00
C ARG A 170 -4.80 5.82 8.14
N PHE A 171 -4.12 6.28 9.20
CA PHE A 171 -4.77 6.91 10.35
C PHE A 171 -5.65 8.11 9.96
N GLU A 172 -5.19 8.92 9.00
CA GLU A 172 -5.95 10.09 8.53
C GLU A 172 -7.26 9.71 7.83
N ASP A 173 -7.24 8.64 7.03
CA ASP A 173 -8.41 8.18 6.28
C ASP A 173 -9.46 7.55 7.21
N SER A 174 -8.99 6.78 8.18
CA SER A 174 -9.85 6.16 9.19
C SER A 174 -10.45 7.18 10.15
N ALA A 175 -9.65 8.15 10.61
CA ALA A 175 -10.11 9.26 11.44
C ALA A 175 -11.11 10.14 10.68
N ARG A 176 -10.87 10.45 9.40
CA ARG A 176 -11.82 11.20 8.56
C ARG A 176 -13.16 10.47 8.42
N THR A 177 -13.13 9.16 8.23
CA THR A 177 -14.33 8.32 8.17
C THR A 177 -15.09 8.36 9.51
N LEU A 178 -14.36 8.20 10.62
CA LEU A 178 -14.93 8.26 11.96
C LEU A 178 -15.59 9.62 12.25
N ILE A 179 -14.93 10.73 11.89
CA ILE A 179 -15.46 12.09 12.09
C ILE A 179 -16.79 12.26 11.35
N LYS A 180 -16.91 11.79 10.11
CA LYS A 180 -18.18 11.87 9.36
C LYS A 180 -19.30 11.14 10.07
N VAL A 181 -19.06 9.93 10.58
CA VAL A 181 -20.08 9.18 11.31
C VAL A 181 -20.35 9.80 12.68
N LEU A 182 -19.34 10.32 13.36
CA LEU A 182 -19.51 11.03 14.62
C LEU A 182 -20.40 12.26 14.45
N VAL A 183 -20.29 13.00 13.35
CA VAL A 183 -21.19 14.12 13.03
C VAL A 183 -22.65 13.65 12.91
N TRP A 184 -22.90 12.52 12.24
CA TRP A 184 -24.23 11.92 12.20
C TRP A 184 -24.74 11.53 13.59
N PHE A 185 -23.91 10.88 14.41
CA PHE A 185 -24.27 10.48 15.77
C PHE A 185 -24.52 11.68 16.69
N ILE A 186 -23.72 12.74 16.60
CA ILE A 186 -23.93 13.97 17.38
C ILE A 186 -25.22 14.65 16.94
N GLY A 187 -25.43 14.82 15.63
CA GLY A 187 -26.66 15.42 15.11
C GLY A 187 -27.90 14.65 15.56
N PHE A 188 -27.86 13.31 15.45
CA PHE A 188 -28.90 12.44 15.97
C PHE A 188 -29.09 12.60 17.49
N SER A 189 -28.00 12.58 18.26
CA SER A 189 -28.05 12.66 19.73
C SER A 189 -28.63 13.99 20.21
N VAL A 190 -28.34 15.09 19.52
CA VAL A 190 -28.92 16.41 19.80
C VAL A 190 -30.41 16.43 19.49
N LEU A 191 -30.82 15.88 18.35
CA LEU A 191 -32.24 15.87 17.94
C LEU A 191 -33.12 15.02 18.88
N TYR A 192 -32.65 13.83 19.26
CA TYR A 192 -33.47 12.89 20.03
C TYR A 192 -33.35 13.04 21.54
N ASN A 193 -32.15 13.35 22.05
CA ASN A 193 -31.93 13.47 23.49
C ASN A 193 -31.98 14.94 23.94
N TRP A 194 -32.80 15.77 23.28
CA TRP A 194 -32.95 17.19 23.63
C TRP A 194 -33.38 17.37 25.08
N GLY A 195 -32.63 18.18 25.85
CA GLY A 195 -32.84 18.38 27.29
C GLY A 195 -32.03 17.44 28.19
N GLU A 196 -31.51 16.33 27.67
CA GLU A 196 -30.71 15.35 28.44
C GLU A 196 -29.23 15.41 28.06
N TRP A 197 -28.57 16.49 28.52
CA TRP A 197 -27.15 16.74 28.23
C TRP A 197 -26.23 15.55 28.50
N GLY A 198 -26.53 14.76 29.54
CA GLY A 198 -25.79 13.55 29.86
C GLY A 198 -25.76 12.56 28.69
N ARG A 199 -26.92 12.25 28.10
CA ARG A 199 -27.02 11.29 26.99
C ARG A 199 -26.49 11.87 25.68
N MET A 200 -26.72 13.16 25.44
CA MET A 200 -26.17 13.84 24.27
C MET A 200 -24.66 13.70 24.15
N VAL A 201 -23.94 13.79 25.27
CA VAL A 201 -22.47 13.72 25.31
C VAL A 201 -21.99 12.28 25.46
N MET A 202 -22.70 11.46 26.25
CA MET A 202 -22.28 10.10 26.57
C MET A 202 -22.13 9.23 25.32
N TYR A 203 -23.11 9.19 24.41
CA TYR A 203 -23.03 8.29 23.25
C TYR A 203 -21.89 8.63 22.29
N PRO A 204 -21.67 9.89 21.86
CA PRO A 204 -20.49 10.25 21.07
C PRO A 204 -19.17 9.93 21.77
N VAL A 205 -19.08 10.15 23.09
CA VAL A 205 -17.87 9.86 23.87
C VAL A 205 -17.62 8.35 23.91
N LEU A 206 -18.64 7.54 24.19
CA LEU A 206 -18.52 6.10 24.12
C LEU A 206 -18.05 5.66 22.73
N LEU A 207 -18.54 6.30 21.64
CA LEU A 207 -18.19 5.92 20.26
C LEU A 207 -16.71 6.09 20.04
N LEU A 208 -16.19 7.23 20.48
CA LEU A 208 -14.77 7.52 20.46
C LEU A 208 -13.98 6.54 21.30
N MET A 209 -14.43 6.20 22.50
CA MET A 209 -13.75 5.20 23.35
C MET A 209 -13.68 3.83 22.68
N LEU A 210 -14.74 3.41 21.96
CA LEU A 210 -14.77 2.13 21.25
C LEU A 210 -13.96 2.16 19.93
N ALA A 211 -13.96 3.28 19.22
CA ALA A 211 -13.26 3.45 17.95
C ALA A 211 -11.74 3.70 18.10
N THR A 212 -11.32 4.38 19.17
CA THR A 212 -9.91 4.73 19.44
C THR A 212 -8.97 3.53 19.44
N PRO A 213 -9.24 2.40 20.15
CA PRO A 213 -8.36 1.24 20.08
C PRO A 213 -8.26 0.67 18.66
N GLY A 214 -9.36 0.72 17.89
CA GLY A 214 -9.34 0.37 16.47
C GLY A 214 -8.38 1.24 15.66
N LEU A 215 -8.48 2.57 15.81
CA LEU A 215 -7.59 3.51 15.14
C LEU A 215 -6.11 3.30 15.51
N MET A 216 -5.83 3.06 16.79
CA MET A 216 -4.46 2.79 17.26
C MET A 216 -3.89 1.51 16.65
N ILE A 217 -4.68 0.42 16.62
CA ILE A 217 -4.27 -0.85 16.02
C ILE A 217 -4.06 -0.69 14.51
N ALA A 218 -4.96 0.02 13.82
CA ALA A 218 -4.83 0.29 12.40
C ALA A 218 -3.54 1.06 12.09
N ASN A 219 -3.22 2.11 12.87
CA ASN A 219 -2.01 2.89 12.73
C ASN A 219 -0.74 2.07 12.97
N TRP A 220 -0.70 1.29 14.06
CA TRP A 220 0.43 0.42 14.38
C TRP A 220 0.68 -0.60 13.26
N ARG A 221 -0.38 -1.22 12.75
CA ARG A 221 -0.28 -2.17 11.63
C ARG A 221 0.20 -1.49 10.37
N TYR A 222 -0.35 -0.33 10.04
CA TYR A 222 0.05 0.44 8.87
C TYR A 222 1.55 0.76 8.90
N GLY A 223 2.07 1.24 10.05
CA GLY A 223 3.50 1.49 10.23
C GLY A 223 4.36 0.23 10.08
N LYS A 224 3.92 -0.90 10.63
CA LYS A 224 4.63 -2.19 10.46
C LYS A 224 4.66 -2.66 9.00
N TYR A 225 3.59 -2.41 8.24
CA TYR A 225 3.56 -2.73 6.81
C TYR A 225 4.50 -1.82 6.02
N GLN A 226 4.46 -0.51 6.23
CA GLN A 226 5.35 0.43 5.54
C GLN A 226 6.82 0.08 5.75
N GLY A 227 7.25 -0.17 6.99
CA GLY A 227 8.66 -0.47 7.27
C GLY A 227 9.19 -1.76 6.59
N ARG A 228 8.33 -2.76 6.37
CA ARG A 228 8.73 -3.97 5.61
C ARG A 228 8.87 -3.69 4.12
N PHE A 229 8.01 -2.84 3.57
CA PHE A 229 8.07 -2.46 2.16
C PHE A 229 9.30 -1.65 1.83
N ASP A 230 9.63 -0.68 2.68
CA ASP A 230 10.81 0.15 2.47
C ASP A 230 12.07 -0.72 2.43
N PHE A 231 12.15 -1.73 3.31
CA PHE A 231 13.26 -2.68 3.31
C PHE A 231 13.29 -3.59 2.06
N GLU A 232 12.15 -4.21 1.69
CA GLU A 232 12.08 -5.06 0.50
C GLU A 232 12.42 -4.29 -0.76
N LEU A 233 11.93 -3.06 -0.88
CA LEU A 233 12.19 -2.19 -2.03
C LEU A 233 13.66 -1.82 -2.12
N VAL A 234 14.26 -1.31 -1.02
CA VAL A 234 15.69 -0.99 -0.96
C VAL A 234 16.54 -2.22 -1.28
N SER A 235 16.18 -3.40 -0.73
CA SER A 235 16.91 -4.64 -0.99
C SER A 235 16.81 -5.11 -2.44
N SER A 236 15.66 -4.91 -3.09
CA SER A 236 15.45 -5.30 -4.49
C SER A 236 16.18 -4.39 -5.46
N GLY A 237 16.17 -3.06 -5.21
CA GLY A 237 16.96 -2.09 -5.96
C GLY A 237 18.46 -2.35 -5.81
N TYR A 238 18.91 -2.64 -4.59
CA TYR A 238 20.29 -3.00 -4.32
C TYR A 238 20.70 -4.28 -5.07
N ARG A 239 19.88 -5.34 -5.05
CA ARG A 239 20.15 -6.56 -5.81
C ARG A 239 20.22 -6.32 -7.32
N ARG A 240 19.31 -5.51 -7.87
CA ARG A 240 19.32 -5.18 -9.30
C ARG A 240 20.59 -4.42 -9.66
N MET A 241 20.98 -3.43 -8.86
CA MET A 241 22.24 -2.70 -9.05
C MET A 241 23.45 -3.63 -8.94
N GLN A 242 23.46 -4.56 -7.98
CA GLN A 242 24.52 -5.57 -7.89
C GLN A 242 24.58 -6.47 -9.14
N GLN A 243 23.44 -6.85 -9.71
CA GLN A 243 23.40 -7.62 -10.96
C GLN A 243 23.94 -6.81 -12.15
N GLU A 244 23.51 -5.55 -12.27
CA GLU A 244 24.02 -4.63 -13.31
C GLU A 244 25.53 -4.42 -13.20
N LEU A 245 26.07 -4.32 -11.99
CA LEU A 245 27.51 -4.22 -11.75
C LEU A 245 28.26 -5.52 -12.11
N VAL A 246 27.69 -6.69 -11.84
CA VAL A 246 28.26 -7.99 -12.26
C VAL A 246 28.30 -8.10 -13.78
N ASP A 247 27.23 -7.66 -14.47
CA ASP A 247 27.19 -7.68 -15.92
C ASP A 247 28.14 -6.65 -16.54
N ALA A 248 28.22 -5.45 -15.96
CA ALA A 248 29.19 -4.43 -16.35
C ALA A 248 30.64 -4.91 -16.15
N ARG A 249 30.92 -5.65 -15.06
CA ARG A 249 32.21 -6.30 -14.86
C ARG A 249 32.51 -7.28 -15.98
N ARG A 250 31.57 -8.15 -16.36
CA ARG A 250 31.78 -9.11 -17.47
C ARG A 250 32.15 -8.40 -18.77
N LEU A 251 31.49 -7.30 -19.09
CA LEU A 251 31.81 -6.50 -20.27
C LEU A 251 33.19 -5.83 -20.16
N HIS A 252 33.55 -5.35 -18.97
CA HIS A 252 34.86 -4.77 -18.72
C HIS A 252 35.98 -5.83 -18.82
N ASP A 253 35.75 -7.01 -18.25
CA ASP A 253 36.66 -8.16 -18.30
C ASP A 253 36.87 -8.65 -19.76
N MET A 254 35.90 -8.45 -20.66
CA MET A 254 36.04 -8.78 -22.10
C MET A 254 37.01 -7.85 -22.85
N LEU A 255 37.32 -6.66 -22.31
CA LEU A 255 38.29 -5.74 -22.93
C LEU A 255 39.73 -6.17 -22.69
N PHE A 256 39.95 -7.06 -21.73
CA PHE A 256 41.28 -7.50 -21.36
C PHE A 256 41.86 -8.45 -22.43
N PRO A 257 43.07 -8.19 -22.94
CA PRO A 257 43.67 -8.96 -24.03
C PRO A 257 44.05 -10.37 -23.58
N ALA A 258 43.95 -11.36 -24.47
CA ALA A 258 44.43 -12.71 -24.15
C ALA A 258 45.94 -12.71 -23.84
N ALA A 259 46.38 -13.60 -22.95
CA ALA A 259 47.79 -13.79 -22.66
C ALA A 259 48.55 -14.18 -23.93
N ILE A 260 49.72 -13.57 -24.16
CA ILE A 260 50.58 -13.89 -25.30
C ILE A 260 51.69 -14.78 -24.77
N GLU A 261 51.59 -16.09 -25.02
CA GLU A 261 52.58 -17.06 -24.55
C GLU A 261 53.62 -17.44 -25.62
N ASP A 262 53.32 -17.14 -26.89
CA ASP A 262 54.11 -17.59 -28.04
C ASP A 262 55.04 -16.52 -28.62
N GLY A 263 56.30 -16.88 -28.85
CA GLY A 263 57.30 -16.06 -29.55
C GLY A 263 58.55 -15.81 -28.72
N VAL A 264 59.32 -14.78 -29.07
CA VAL A 264 60.58 -14.42 -28.38
C VAL A 264 60.30 -13.69 -27.05
N ALA A 265 59.08 -13.19 -26.85
CA ALA A 265 58.63 -12.54 -25.61
C ALA A 265 57.20 -12.97 -25.30
N SER A 266 56.94 -13.28 -24.03
CA SER A 266 55.61 -13.60 -23.50
C SER A 266 55.11 -12.50 -22.57
N VAL A 267 53.80 -12.26 -22.58
CA VAL A 267 53.13 -11.29 -21.71
C VAL A 267 51.98 -11.98 -20.98
N VAL A 268 52.13 -12.06 -19.65
CA VAL A 268 51.15 -12.62 -18.73
C VAL A 268 50.87 -11.58 -17.66
N TYR A 269 49.59 -11.40 -17.33
CA TYR A 269 49.16 -10.46 -16.29
C TYR A 269 48.01 -11.05 -15.48
N ARG A 270 47.76 -10.44 -14.32
CA ARG A 270 46.61 -10.75 -13.46
C ARG A 270 45.96 -9.44 -13.05
N TYR A 271 44.64 -9.35 -13.27
CA TYR A 271 43.83 -8.23 -12.86
C TYR A 271 43.04 -8.58 -11.59
N GLU A 272 43.20 -7.79 -10.53
CA GLU A 272 42.51 -7.96 -9.24
C GLU A 272 41.82 -6.64 -8.85
N PRO A 273 40.53 -6.44 -9.20
CA PRO A 273 39.84 -5.19 -8.90
C PRO A 273 39.56 -5.06 -7.39
N MET A 274 39.67 -3.84 -6.88
CA MET A 274 39.39 -3.54 -5.47
C MET A 274 37.90 -3.68 -5.09
N GLN A 275 37.00 -3.59 -6.06
CA GLN A 275 35.55 -3.84 -5.92
C GLN A 275 35.05 -4.73 -7.08
N GLN A 276 33.82 -4.52 -7.57
CA GLN A 276 33.32 -5.26 -8.73
C GLN A 276 33.97 -4.80 -10.05
N ILE A 277 34.38 -3.54 -10.17
CA ILE A 277 35.05 -2.99 -11.37
C ILE A 277 36.09 -1.94 -10.93
N GLY A 278 37.21 -1.83 -11.63
CA GLY A 278 38.33 -0.92 -11.33
C GLY A 278 38.69 0.05 -12.47
N GLY A 279 39.65 0.93 -12.19
CA GLY A 279 40.24 1.87 -13.16
C GLY A 279 41.53 1.35 -13.79
N ASP A 280 42.12 0.29 -13.25
CA ASP A 280 43.35 -0.31 -13.77
C ASP A 280 43.03 -1.16 -15.00
N PHE A 281 43.83 -1.01 -16.04
CA PHE A 281 43.63 -1.71 -17.30
C PHE A 281 44.96 -2.00 -17.97
N VAL A 282 45.04 -3.13 -18.67
CA VAL A 282 46.20 -3.45 -19.51
C VAL A 282 45.76 -3.61 -20.95
N PHE A 283 46.44 -2.89 -21.82
CA PHE A 283 46.28 -2.99 -23.26
C PHE A 283 47.52 -3.69 -23.81
N VAL A 284 47.33 -4.75 -24.60
CA VAL A 284 48.43 -5.50 -25.24
C VAL A 284 48.07 -5.71 -26.69
N HIS A 285 48.94 -5.25 -27.58
CA HIS A 285 48.80 -5.42 -29.02
C HIS A 285 50.05 -6.04 -29.62
N ARG A 286 49.86 -6.99 -30.53
CA ARG A 286 50.94 -7.66 -31.25
C ARG A 286 50.96 -7.18 -32.68
N GLU A 287 52.03 -6.49 -33.06
CA GLU A 287 52.29 -6.12 -34.43
C GLU A 287 53.09 -7.25 -35.11
N ARG A 288 52.58 -7.76 -36.23
CA ARG A 288 53.33 -8.64 -37.14
C ARG A 288 53.90 -7.79 -38.26
N ARG A 289 55.21 -7.84 -38.48
CA ARG A 289 55.84 -7.21 -39.65
C ARG A 289 56.08 -8.24 -40.75
N ASP A 290 56.01 -7.77 -41.98
CA ASP A 290 56.24 -8.58 -43.19
C ASP A 290 57.69 -9.10 -43.31
N ASP A 291 58.64 -8.51 -42.58
CA ASP A 291 60.05 -8.91 -42.53
C ASP A 291 60.34 -10.08 -41.57
N GLY A 292 59.29 -10.67 -40.97
CA GLY A 292 59.42 -11.74 -39.97
C GLY A 292 59.73 -11.23 -38.56
N GLY A 293 59.90 -9.92 -38.38
CA GLY A 293 59.94 -9.27 -37.08
C GLY A 293 58.55 -9.11 -36.47
N GLY A 294 58.47 -9.05 -35.15
CA GLY A 294 57.22 -8.74 -34.44
C GLY A 294 57.50 -7.82 -33.26
N ALA A 295 56.60 -6.89 -33.00
CA ALA A 295 56.64 -6.02 -31.83
C ALA A 295 55.44 -6.33 -30.93
N ILE A 296 55.65 -6.24 -29.62
CA ILE A 296 54.58 -6.28 -28.63
C ILE A 296 54.53 -4.91 -27.96
N VAL A 297 53.37 -4.25 -28.05
CA VAL A 297 53.09 -3.01 -27.35
C VAL A 297 52.22 -3.36 -26.16
N ALA A 298 52.71 -3.07 -24.96
CA ALA A 298 51.97 -3.21 -23.72
C ALA A 298 51.84 -1.84 -23.04
N VAL A 299 50.61 -1.44 -22.73
CA VAL A 299 50.30 -0.19 -22.04
C VAL A 299 49.52 -0.53 -20.79
N ILE A 300 50.00 -0.07 -19.64
CA ILE A 300 49.28 -0.16 -18.37
C ILE A 300 48.65 1.21 -18.11
N ILE A 301 47.36 1.22 -17.85
CA ILE A 301 46.57 2.40 -17.58
C ILE A 301 46.08 2.30 -16.14
N ASP A 302 46.33 3.34 -15.35
CA ASP A 302 45.76 3.52 -14.02
C ASP A 302 44.91 4.79 -14.05
N VAL A 303 43.58 4.61 -14.04
CA VAL A 303 42.65 5.72 -13.99
C VAL A 303 42.39 6.09 -12.53
N THR A 304 42.76 7.32 -12.15
CA THR A 304 42.53 7.84 -10.80
C THR A 304 41.05 7.77 -10.42
N GLY A 305 40.75 7.09 -9.31
CA GLY A 305 39.40 6.85 -8.80
C GLY A 305 39.08 5.36 -8.73
N HIS A 306 37.85 5.00 -8.38
CA HIS A 306 37.42 3.59 -8.32
C HIS A 306 35.95 3.42 -8.72
N GLY A 307 35.56 2.18 -9.04
CA GLY A 307 34.18 1.84 -9.37
C GLY A 307 33.77 2.23 -10.78
N ILE A 308 32.47 2.52 -10.96
CA ILE A 308 31.82 2.66 -12.28
C ILE A 308 32.45 3.78 -13.12
N THR A 309 32.71 4.94 -12.52
CA THR A 309 33.22 6.11 -13.26
C THR A 309 34.62 5.86 -13.82
N ALA A 310 35.48 5.20 -13.05
CA ALA A 310 36.83 4.81 -13.50
C ALA A 310 36.74 3.77 -14.62
N ALA A 311 35.87 2.77 -14.48
CA ALA A 311 35.64 1.76 -15.51
C ALA A 311 35.15 2.35 -16.84
N LEU A 312 34.26 3.34 -16.80
CA LEU A 312 33.79 4.03 -18.01
C LEU A 312 34.91 4.83 -18.69
N ALA A 313 35.82 5.42 -17.92
CA ALA A 313 36.99 6.09 -18.47
C ALA A 313 37.96 5.09 -19.12
N VAL A 314 38.17 3.91 -18.52
CA VAL A 314 38.92 2.82 -19.15
C VAL A 314 38.33 2.42 -20.49
N ASN A 315 37.01 2.19 -20.57
CA ASN A 315 36.37 1.81 -21.82
C ASN A 315 36.60 2.85 -22.93
N ARG A 316 36.60 4.14 -22.56
CA ARG A 316 36.91 5.22 -23.50
C ARG A 316 38.38 5.21 -23.93
N LEU A 317 39.31 5.04 -22.99
CA LEU A 317 40.75 5.00 -23.27
C LEU A 317 41.12 3.78 -24.12
N HIS A 318 40.49 2.64 -23.89
CA HIS A 318 40.66 1.44 -24.70
C HIS A 318 40.33 1.72 -26.17
N GLY A 319 39.14 2.27 -26.45
CA GLY A 319 38.75 2.60 -27.82
C GLY A 319 39.66 3.65 -28.48
N GLU A 320 40.18 4.60 -27.69
CA GLU A 320 41.13 5.59 -28.20
C GLU A 320 42.49 4.95 -28.55
N LEU A 321 42.98 4.03 -27.72
CA LEU A 321 44.23 3.30 -27.97
C LEU A 321 44.13 2.37 -29.19
N GLU A 322 43.02 1.64 -29.34
CA GLU A 322 42.76 0.84 -30.54
C GLU A 322 42.76 1.71 -31.80
N ARG A 323 42.14 2.90 -31.72
CA ARG A 323 42.09 3.84 -32.83
C ARG A 323 43.47 4.36 -33.21
N GLU A 324 44.25 4.82 -32.23
CA GLU A 324 45.59 5.37 -32.50
C GLU A 324 46.55 4.31 -33.05
N ILE A 325 46.55 3.09 -32.50
CA ILE A 325 47.39 1.99 -33.00
C ILE A 325 46.94 1.53 -34.40
N GLY A 326 45.63 1.53 -34.67
CA GLY A 326 45.12 1.24 -36.01
C GLY A 326 45.51 2.28 -37.07
N MET A 327 45.77 3.53 -36.66
CA MET A 327 46.17 4.61 -37.57
C MET A 327 47.68 4.69 -37.79
N ASP A 328 48.51 4.35 -36.79
CA ASP A 328 49.97 4.33 -36.91
C ASP A 328 50.55 3.05 -36.27
N PRO A 329 50.66 1.95 -37.04
CA PRO A 329 51.20 0.68 -36.55
C PRO A 329 52.63 0.80 -36.00
N GLY A 330 53.38 1.83 -36.44
CA GLY A 330 54.75 2.10 -36.05
C GLY A 330 54.90 2.92 -34.76
N LEU A 331 53.83 3.17 -34.00
CA LEU A 331 53.83 3.97 -32.77
C LEU A 331 54.89 3.47 -31.77
N ARG A 332 56.04 4.15 -31.78
CA ARG A 332 57.07 4.02 -30.74
C ARG A 332 56.69 4.95 -29.59
N PRO A 333 56.96 4.58 -28.32
CA PRO A 333 56.83 5.51 -27.21
C PRO A 333 57.66 6.76 -27.52
N ARG A 334 57.01 7.92 -27.69
CA ARG A 334 57.72 9.19 -27.79
C ARG A 334 58.33 9.43 -26.42
N ARG A 335 59.67 9.40 -26.36
CA ARG A 335 60.43 9.72 -25.15
C ARG A 335 60.16 11.12 -24.65
#